data_AF-A0A6H2A5E3-F1
#
_entry.id   AF-A0A6H2A5E3-F1
#
_cell.length_a   1.000
_cell.length_b   1.000
_cell.length_c   1.000
_cell.angle_alpha   90.00
_cell.angle_beta   90.00
_cell.angle_gamma   90.00
#
_symmetry.space_group_name_H-M   'P 1'
#
loop_
_entity.id
_entity.type
_entity.pdbx_description
1 polymer ?
#
loop_
_entity_poly.entity_id
_entity_poly.type
_entity_poly.pdbx_seq_one_letter_code
_entity_poly.pdbx_strand_id
1 'polypeptide(L)'
;MSTRATVHFQAAGETQAIIYKHTDGYPEGLGKDLKTFFKDVESQTSDTRFNDPTYLAAKFVVWLAKQYTGNPEKPLEFLSVGVVIEDPGDIEYRYLLNCSGDSPPSIVIEKI
;
A
#
# COMPACT_ATOMS: atom_id res chain seq x y z
N MET A 1 1.06 17.77 10.04
CA MET A 1 -0.29 17.19 10.19
C MET A 1 -0.28 15.99 9.27
N SER A 2 -0.42 14.78 9.80
CA SER A 2 -0.29 13.57 8.98
C SER A 2 -1.61 13.34 8.26
N THR A 3 -1.66 13.65 6.96
CA THR A 3 -2.85 13.39 6.14
C THR A 3 -2.92 11.89 5.84
N ARG A 4 -4.14 11.39 5.62
CA ARG A 4 -4.38 9.98 5.24
C ARG A 4 -4.26 9.83 3.74
N ALA A 5 -3.59 8.78 3.31
CA ALA A 5 -3.53 8.34 1.93
C ALA A 5 -4.18 6.96 1.83
N THR A 6 -4.80 6.66 0.70
CA THR A 6 -5.31 5.32 0.42
C THR A 6 -4.60 4.71 -0.78
N VAL A 7 -4.32 3.42 -0.67
CA VAL A 7 -3.74 2.59 -1.72
C VAL A 7 -4.80 1.56 -2.11
N HIS A 8 -5.29 1.69 -3.33
CA HIS A 8 -6.30 0.83 -3.93
C HIS A 8 -5.62 -0.23 -4.78
N PHE A 9 -5.78 -1.49 -4.41
CA PHE A 9 -5.28 -2.62 -5.18
C PHE A 9 -6.37 -3.08 -6.13
N GLN A 10 -6.10 -3.01 -7.43
CA GLN A 10 -7.10 -3.20 -8.49
C GLN A 10 -6.73 -4.34 -9.42
N ALA A 11 -7.74 -5.06 -9.91
CA ALA A 11 -7.61 -5.96 -11.05
C ALA A 11 -8.82 -5.78 -11.96
N ALA A 12 -8.58 -5.79 -13.28
CA ALA A 12 -9.62 -5.57 -14.29
C ALA A 12 -10.44 -4.27 -14.09
N GLY A 13 -9.84 -3.24 -13.49
CA GLY A 13 -10.49 -1.95 -13.22
C GLY A 13 -11.32 -1.90 -11.94
N GLU A 14 -11.40 -2.99 -11.18
CA GLU A 14 -12.13 -3.06 -9.91
C GLU A 14 -11.18 -3.04 -8.72
N THR A 15 -11.46 -2.19 -7.73
CA THR A 15 -10.75 -2.20 -6.45
C THR A 15 -11.18 -3.39 -5.62
N GLN A 16 -10.23 -4.24 -5.24
CA GLN A 16 -10.49 -5.42 -4.40
C GLN A 16 -10.02 -5.23 -2.96
N ALA A 17 -9.07 -4.33 -2.72
CA ALA A 17 -8.60 -4.01 -1.37
C ALA A 17 -8.15 -2.54 -1.28
N ILE A 18 -8.43 -1.91 -0.13
CA ILE A 18 -7.99 -0.53 0.16
C ILE A 18 -7.22 -0.54 1.47
N ILE A 19 -5.97 -0.09 1.41
CA ILE A 19 -5.13 0.11 2.58
C ILE A 19 -4.96 1.60 2.79
N TYR A 20 -5.34 2.10 3.97
CA TYR A 20 -5.02 3.46 4.35
C TYR A 20 -3.68 3.52 5.10
N LYS A 21 -2.99 4.64 4.94
CA LYS A 21 -1.74 4.95 5.64
C LYS A 21 -1.70 6.43 6.01
N HIS A 22 -1.23 6.74 7.20
CA HIS A 22 -0.80 8.09 7.55
C HIS A 22 0.58 8.38 6.98
N THR A 23 0.74 9.46 6.22
CA THR A 23 2.01 9.79 5.58
C THR A 23 2.33 11.27 5.68
N ASP A 24 3.62 11.57 5.83
CA ASP A 24 4.15 12.93 5.69
C ASP A 24 4.85 13.02 4.31
N GLY A 25 4.63 14.09 3.55
CA GLY A 25 5.33 14.33 2.28
C GLY A 25 4.61 13.84 1.01
N TYR A 26 3.40 14.34 0.78
CA TYR A 26 2.66 14.11 -0.47
C TYR A 26 3.25 14.86 -1.67
N PRO A 27 3.01 14.37 -2.89
CA PRO A 27 2.53 13.01 -3.24
C PRO A 27 3.68 12.00 -3.38
N GLU A 28 4.92 12.47 -3.33
CA GLU A 28 6.11 11.71 -3.72
C GLU A 28 6.55 10.68 -2.68
N GLY A 29 6.27 10.92 -1.39
CA GLY A 29 6.66 10.04 -0.29
C GLY A 29 6.10 8.63 -0.45
N LEU A 30 4.77 8.50 -0.51
CA LEU A 30 4.12 7.20 -0.66
C LEU A 30 4.42 6.53 -2.02
N GLY A 31 4.64 7.31 -3.08
CA GLY A 31 5.09 6.76 -4.36
C GLY A 31 6.47 6.09 -4.28
N LYS A 32 7.40 6.63 -3.47
CA LYS A 32 8.72 6.02 -3.21
C LYS A 32 8.60 4.78 -2.32
N ASP A 33 7.72 4.82 -1.32
CA ASP A 33 7.44 3.66 -0.46
C ASP A 33 6.92 2.49 -1.28
N LEU A 34 5.96 2.73 -2.18
CA LEU A 34 5.39 1.70 -3.05
C LEU A 34 6.44 1.04 -3.97
N LYS A 35 7.34 1.84 -4.55
CA LYS A 35 8.46 1.31 -5.35
C LYS A 35 9.41 0.45 -4.51
N THR A 36 9.68 0.88 -3.28
CA THR A 36 10.53 0.12 -2.34
C THR A 36 9.85 -1.19 -1.94
N PHE A 37 8.56 -1.14 -1.64
CA PHE A 37 7.75 -2.30 -1.36
C PHE A 37 7.78 -3.33 -2.50
N PHE A 38 7.60 -2.91 -3.76
CA PHE A 38 7.65 -3.86 -4.89
C PHE A 38 9.02 -4.54 -5.02
N LYS A 39 10.11 -3.77 -4.87
CA LYS A 39 11.47 -4.34 -4.86
C LYS A 39 11.68 -5.33 -3.71
N ASP A 40 11.10 -5.05 -2.55
CA ASP A 40 11.14 -5.96 -1.40
C ASP A 40 10.33 -7.22 -1.65
N VAL A 41 9.17 -7.13 -2.29
CA VAL A 41 8.40 -8.31 -2.71
C VAL A 41 9.21 -9.17 -3.68
N GLU A 42 9.86 -8.59 -4.69
CA GLU A 42 10.71 -9.35 -5.63
C GLU A 42 11.91 -10.01 -4.95
N SER A 43 12.50 -9.36 -3.95
CA SER A 43 13.72 -9.87 -3.30
C SER A 43 13.46 -10.83 -2.13
N GLN A 44 12.28 -10.77 -1.50
CA GLN A 44 11.97 -11.53 -0.29
C GLN A 44 11.03 -12.71 -0.52
N THR A 45 10.46 -12.88 -1.73
CA THR A 45 9.61 -14.04 -2.07
C THR A 45 9.80 -14.47 -3.53
N SER A 46 9.70 -15.77 -3.79
CA SER A 46 9.64 -16.34 -5.14
C SER A 46 8.25 -16.27 -5.77
N ASP A 47 7.20 -16.12 -4.95
CA ASP A 47 5.83 -15.86 -5.40
C ASP A 47 5.47 -14.39 -5.13
N THR A 48 5.54 -13.54 -6.14
CA THR A 48 5.31 -12.09 -6.01
C THR A 48 3.83 -11.76 -5.90
N ARG A 49 2.93 -12.54 -6.51
CA ARG A 49 1.50 -12.25 -6.60
C ARG A 49 1.19 -10.82 -7.07
N PHE A 50 1.98 -10.28 -8.00
CA PHE A 50 1.70 -8.94 -8.56
C PHE A 50 0.42 -8.86 -9.38
N ASN A 51 -0.11 -10.01 -9.77
CA ASN A 51 -1.39 -10.17 -10.46
C ASN A 51 -2.57 -10.40 -9.51
N ASP A 52 -2.36 -10.38 -8.19
CA ASP A 52 -3.40 -10.63 -7.20
C ASP A 52 -3.51 -9.48 -6.20
N PRO A 53 -4.50 -8.58 -6.37
CA PRO A 53 -4.71 -7.42 -5.51
C PRO A 53 -4.77 -7.75 -4.02
N THR A 54 -5.45 -8.84 -3.67
CA THR A 54 -5.77 -9.16 -2.27
C THR A 54 -4.52 -9.66 -1.55
N TYR A 55 -3.77 -10.57 -2.19
CA TYR A 55 -2.50 -11.03 -1.63
C TYR A 55 -1.44 -9.92 -1.60
N LEU A 56 -1.40 -9.06 -2.61
CA LEU A 56 -0.45 -7.96 -2.62
C LEU A 56 -0.77 -6.91 -1.54
N ALA A 57 -2.05 -6.61 -1.31
CA ALA A 57 -2.50 -5.76 -0.21
C ALA A 57 -2.10 -6.34 1.15
N ALA A 58 -2.27 -7.65 1.35
CA ALA A 58 -1.86 -8.31 2.59
C ALA A 58 -0.34 -8.20 2.83
N LYS A 59 0.47 -8.40 1.78
CA LYS A 59 1.94 -8.20 1.85
C LYS A 59 2.29 -6.75 2.19
N PHE A 60 1.55 -5.79 1.63
CA PHE A 60 1.77 -4.38 1.90
C PHE A 60 1.49 -4.00 3.36
N VAL A 61 0.42 -4.52 3.96
CA VAL A 61 0.14 -4.32 5.39
C VAL A 61 1.29 -4.86 6.26
N VAL A 62 1.78 -6.07 5.97
CA VAL A 62 2.92 -6.65 6.71
C VAL A 62 4.19 -5.81 6.51
N TRP A 63 4.44 -5.35 5.28
CA TRP A 63 5.59 -4.51 4.97
C TRP A 63 5.53 -3.19 5.74
N LEU A 64 4.38 -2.51 5.75
CA LEU A 64 4.18 -1.27 6.51
C LEU A 64 4.28 -1.50 8.03
N ALA A 65 3.68 -2.57 8.54
CA ALA A 65 3.77 -2.91 9.97
C ALA A 65 5.23 -3.01 10.44
N LYS A 66 6.13 -3.57 9.61
CA LYS A 66 7.57 -3.61 9.90
C LYS A 66 8.24 -2.23 9.92
N GLN A 67 7.80 -1.29 9.09
CA GLN A 67 8.34 0.07 9.06
C GLN A 67 7.87 0.91 10.25
N TYR A 68 6.64 0.67 10.71
CA TYR A 68 5.99 1.46 11.76
C TYR A 68 6.01 0.82 13.14
N THR A 69 6.42 -0.45 13.26
CA THR A 69 6.75 -1.00 14.57
C THR A 69 8.12 -0.51 15.01
N GLY A 70 8.15 0.26 16.10
CA GLY A 70 9.41 0.66 16.75
C GLY A 70 10.10 -0.51 17.48
N ASN A 71 9.42 -1.65 17.63
CA ASN A 71 9.93 -2.82 18.32
C ASN A 71 9.63 -4.12 17.54
N PRO A 72 10.65 -4.76 16.95
CA PRO A 72 10.49 -6.03 16.23
C PRO A 72 9.90 -7.17 17.07
N GLU A 73 10.07 -7.16 18.39
CA GLU A 73 9.52 -8.17 19.30
C GLU A 73 8.02 -7.99 19.55
N LYS A 74 7.47 -6.83 19.18
CA LYS A 74 6.05 -6.48 19.33
C LYS A 74 5.46 -6.03 17.99
N PRO A 75 5.34 -6.95 17.02
CA PRO A 75 4.98 -6.61 15.64
C PRO A 75 3.56 -6.07 15.46
N LEU A 76 2.73 -6.07 16.51
CA LEU A 76 1.36 -5.55 16.48
C LEU A 76 1.21 -4.17 17.13
N GLU A 77 2.27 -3.58 17.69
CA GLU A 77 2.24 -2.23 18.28
C GLU A 77 2.36 -1.11 17.23
N PHE A 78 2.17 -1.40 15.93
CA PHE A 78 2.15 -0.37 14.90
C PHE A 78 0.84 0.43 14.95
N LEU A 79 0.96 1.72 14.66
CA LEU A 79 -0.15 2.61 14.34
C LEU A 79 0.03 3.10 12.90
N SER A 80 -0.87 3.93 12.39
CA SER A 80 -0.73 4.61 11.09
C SER A 80 -1.04 3.78 9.83
N VAL A 81 -1.54 2.55 9.97
CA VAL A 81 -1.96 1.68 8.86
C VAL A 81 -3.27 0.99 9.18
N GLY A 82 -4.09 0.76 8.16
CA GLY A 82 -5.23 -0.16 8.29
C GLY A 82 -5.95 -0.46 7.00
N VAL A 83 -6.92 -1.37 7.09
CA VAL A 83 -7.78 -1.79 5.98
C VAL A 83 -9.08 -1.01 6.07
N VAL A 84 -9.54 -0.44 4.95
CA VAL A 84 -10.80 0.28 4.86
C VAL A 84 -11.65 -0.25 3.73
N ILE A 85 -12.97 -0.06 3.84
CA ILE A 85 -13.95 -0.49 2.83
C ILE A 85 -14.17 0.62 1.80
N GLU A 86 -13.98 1.86 2.22
CA GLU A 86 -14.12 3.08 1.42
C GLU A 86 -13.07 4.11 1.85
N ASP A 87 -12.85 5.10 1.00
CA ASP A 87 -11.92 6.19 1.28
C ASP A 87 -12.40 7.03 2.49
N PRO A 88 -11.52 7.28 3.49
CA PRO A 88 -11.83 8.21 4.56
C PRO A 88 -12.10 9.63 4.00
N GLY A 89 -13.02 10.37 4.61
CA GLY A 89 -13.41 11.71 4.11
C GLY A 89 -12.33 12.80 4.19
N ASP A 90 -11.17 12.51 4.79
CA ASP A 90 -10.03 13.41 4.99
C ASP A 90 -8.79 13.02 4.17
N ILE A 91 -8.96 12.31 3.05
CA ILE A 91 -7.88 12.01 2.12
C ILE A 91 -7.73 13.08 1.04
N GLU A 92 -6.48 13.39 0.68
CA GLU A 92 -6.16 14.31 -0.43
C GLU A 92 -5.71 13.57 -1.70
N TYR A 93 -5.19 12.36 -1.54
CA TYR A 93 -4.61 11.57 -2.63
C TYR A 93 -4.99 10.10 -2.53
N ARG A 94 -5.26 9.52 -3.69
CA ARG A 94 -5.51 8.09 -3.89
C ARG A 94 -4.45 7.50 -4.82
N TYR A 95 -3.91 6.36 -4.43
CA TYR A 95 -2.90 5.62 -5.19
C TYR A 95 -3.55 4.35 -5.74
N LEU A 96 -3.72 4.28 -7.05
CA LEU A 96 -4.29 3.12 -7.73
C LEU A 96 -3.16 2.21 -8.20
N LEU A 97 -3.21 0.94 -7.79
CA LEU A 97 -2.26 -0.10 -8.17
C LEU A 97 -2.93 -1.10 -9.10
N ASN A 98 -2.55 -1.09 -10.37
CA ASN A 98 -3.10 -2.04 -11.34
C ASN A 98 -2.33 -3.38 -11.31
N CYS A 99 -2.94 -4.38 -10.69
CA CYS A 99 -2.39 -5.72 -10.47
C CYS A 99 -2.79 -6.67 -11.61
N SER A 100 -2.50 -6.30 -12.87
CA SER A 100 -2.98 -7.04 -14.05
C SER A 100 -1.93 -7.95 -14.70
N GLY A 101 -0.76 -8.15 -14.11
CA GLY A 101 0.31 -8.94 -14.71
C GLY A 101 1.37 -9.39 -13.72
N ASP A 102 2.37 -10.12 -14.22
CA ASP A 102 3.43 -10.71 -13.38
C ASP A 102 4.58 -9.74 -13.05
N SER A 103 4.50 -8.50 -13.54
CA SER A 103 5.42 -7.40 -13.22
C SER A 103 4.88 -6.54 -12.07
N PRO A 104 5.74 -5.76 -11.37
CA PRO A 104 5.28 -4.78 -10.39
C PRO A 104 4.12 -3.92 -10.92
N PRO A 105 3.06 -3.69 -10.12
CA PRO A 105 1.92 -2.88 -10.54
C PRO A 105 2.33 -1.47 -10.98
N SER A 106 1.65 -0.95 -12.00
CA SER A 106 1.72 0.47 -12.30
C SER A 106 1.00 1.28 -11.22
N ILE A 107 1.54 2.46 -10.91
CA ILE A 107 1.01 3.37 -9.90
C ILE A 107 0.38 4.56 -10.62
N VAL A 108 -0.91 4.79 -10.40
CA VAL A 108 -1.60 6.03 -10.79
C VAL A 108 -1.92 6.81 -9.52
N ILE A 109 -1.65 8.10 -9.51
CA ILE A 109 -1.91 8.97 -8.36
C ILE A 109 -3.03 9.94 -8.76
N GLU A 110 -4.14 9.88 -8.03
CA GLU A 110 -5.27 10.80 -8.17
C GLU A 110 -5.25 11.80 -7.02
N LYS A 111 -5.51 13.07 -7.32
CA LYS A 111 -5.82 14.08 -6.32
C LYS A 111 -7.35 14.17 -6.19
N ILE A 112 -7.85 14.15 -4.95
CA ILE A 112 -9.28 14.21 -4.62
C ILE A 112 -9.67 15.61 -4.17
#